data_AF-A0A829HD89-F1
#
_entry.id   AF-A0A829HD89-F1
#
_cell.length_a   1.000
_cell.length_b   1.000
_cell.length_c   1.000
_cell.angle_alpha   90.00
_cell.angle_beta   90.00
_cell.angle_gamma   90.00
#
_symmetry.space_group_name_H-M   'P 1'
#
loop_
_entity.id
_entity.type
_entity.pdbx_description
1 polymer ?
#
loop_
_entity_poly.entity_id
_entity_poly.type
_entity_poly.pdbx_seq_one_letter_code
_entity_poly.pdbx_strand_id
1 'polypeptide(L)'
;MDNNYYYIRNSIGSFFGFFILAGIVKSIFYFTTNQYEVLGLILGVIVMIVGAVTIGYLNTATASDIKWRKSLILHATLVFFMFLTDLTFGSSDFIFDLFRNIGLFVALQIGVLIYQIRDRKALVPN
;
A
#
# COMPACT_ATOMS: atom_id res chain seq x y z
N MET A 1 11.50 -11.46 16.75
CA MET A 1 11.97 -10.22 16.10
C MET A 1 11.65 -9.09 17.06
N ASP A 2 12.63 -8.27 17.42
CA ASP A 2 12.37 -7.08 18.22
C ASP A 2 11.38 -6.16 17.49
N ASN A 3 10.45 -5.55 18.25
CA ASN A 3 9.40 -4.69 17.70
C ASN A 3 9.97 -3.60 16.78
N ASN A 4 11.11 -3.01 17.15
CA ASN A 4 11.75 -1.95 16.37
C ASN A 4 12.25 -2.45 15.01
N TYR A 5 12.84 -3.65 14.97
CA TYR A 5 13.33 -4.24 13.73
C TYR A 5 12.19 -4.52 12.75
N TYR A 6 11.02 -4.95 13.25
CA TYR A 6 9.82 -5.11 12.42
C TYR A 6 9.40 -3.78 11.77
N TYR A 7 9.29 -2.70 12.55
CA TYR A 7 8.84 -1.40 12.03
C TYR A 7 9.82 -0.83 11.00
N ILE A 8 11.13 -0.86 11.29
CA ILE A 8 12.15 -0.33 10.38
C ILE A 8 12.17 -1.13 9.07
N ARG A 9 12.27 -2.46 9.16
CA ARG A 9 12.35 -3.33 7.98
C ARG A 9 11.12 -3.17 7.08
N ASN A 10 9.91 -3.21 7.66
CA ASN A 10 8.70 -3.14 6.87
C ASN A 10 8.38 -1.71 6.40
N SER A 11 8.81 -0.67 7.11
CA SER A 11 8.69 0.72 6.60
C SER A 11 9.57 0.91 5.37
N ILE A 12 10.84 0.49 5.45
CA ILE A 12 11.78 0.56 4.32
C ILE A 12 11.29 -0.31 3.16
N GLY A 13 10.88 -1.55 3.43
CA GLY A 13 10.36 -2.46 2.41
C GLY A 13 9.11 -1.92 1.73
N SER A 14 8.18 -1.36 2.51
CA SER A 14 6.96 -0.74 1.98
C SER A 14 7.28 0.52 1.16
N PHE A 15 8.21 1.35 1.61
CA PHE A 15 8.66 2.53 0.87
C PHE A 15 9.22 2.15 -0.50
N PHE A 16 10.13 1.18 -0.57
CA PHE A 16 10.65 0.68 -1.85
C PHE A 16 9.54 0.03 -2.69
N GLY A 17 8.60 -0.69 -2.06
CA GLY A 17 7.43 -1.24 -2.73
C GLY A 17 6.59 -0.15 -3.42
N PHE A 18 6.27 0.93 -2.71
CA PHE A 18 5.54 2.07 -3.28
C PHE A 18 6.36 2.82 -4.34
N PHE A 19 7.68 2.95 -4.17
CA PHE A 19 8.55 3.54 -5.19
C PHE A 19 8.50 2.75 -6.51
N ILE A 20 8.59 1.42 -6.42
CA ILE A 20 8.48 0.53 -7.58
C ILE A 20 7.08 0.63 -8.20
N LEU A 21 6.02 0.61 -7.40
CA LEU A 21 4.64 0.75 -7.89
C LEU A 21 4.41 2.07 -8.62
N ALA A 22 4.89 3.18 -8.05
CA ALA A 22 4.82 4.48 -8.69
C ALA A 22 5.56 4.49 -10.03
N GLY A 23 6.74 3.86 -10.10
CA GLY A 23 7.49 3.69 -11.35
C GLY A 23 6.72 2.88 -12.41
N ILE A 24 6.09 1.77 -12.02
CA ILE A 24 5.27 0.96 -12.92
C ILE A 24 4.08 1.76 -13.45
N VAL A 25 3.35 2.44 -12.56
CA VAL A 25 2.16 3.23 -12.93
C VAL A 25 2.53 4.40 -13.82
N LYS A 26 3.64 5.08 -13.53
CA LYS A 26 4.18 6.13 -14.40
C LYS A 26 4.55 5.59 -15.78
N SER A 27 5.10 4.37 -15.84
CA SER A 27 5.40 3.70 -17.12
C SER A 27 4.13 3.37 -17.90
N ILE A 28 3.07 2.89 -17.23
CA ILE A 28 1.75 2.67 -17.87
C ILE A 28 1.26 3.95 -18.53
N PHE A 29 1.28 5.07 -17.81
CA PHE A 29 0.86 6.36 -18.36
C PHE A 29 1.76 6.83 -19.50
N TYR A 30 3.07 6.63 -19.40
CA TYR A 30 4.02 7.01 -20.45
C TYR A 30 3.76 6.27 -21.77
N PHE A 31 3.41 4.99 -21.72
CA PHE A 31 3.13 4.19 -22.93
C PHE A 31 1.67 4.29 -23.40
N THR A 32 0.80 4.93 -22.62
CA THR A 32 -0.61 5.10 -23.00
C THR A 32 -0.76 6.29 -23.94
N THR A 33 -1.16 6.04 -25.18
CA THR A 33 -1.51 7.09 -26.14
C THR A 33 -2.89 7.69 -25.85
N ASN A 34 -3.16 8.91 -26.32
CA ASN A 34 -4.43 9.65 -26.09
C ASN A 34 -5.71 8.82 -26.37
N GLN A 35 -5.70 7.93 -27.36
CA GLN A 35 -6.86 7.07 -27.66
C GLN A 35 -7.20 6.03 -26.58
N TYR A 36 -6.25 5.74 -25.69
CA TYR A 36 -6.35 4.72 -24.65
C TYR A 36 -6.20 5.28 -23.23
N GLU A 37 -6.30 6.60 -23.06
CA GLU A 37 -6.09 7.28 -21.77
C GLU A 37 -6.94 6.68 -20.64
N VAL A 38 -8.22 6.41 -20.91
CA VAL A 38 -9.14 5.78 -19.95
C VAL A 38 -8.68 4.36 -19.56
N LEU A 39 -8.19 3.58 -20.53
CA LEU A 39 -7.68 2.23 -20.25
C LEU A 39 -6.39 2.30 -19.42
N GLY A 40 -5.48 3.22 -19.76
CA GLY A 40 -4.25 3.45 -18.98
C GLY A 40 -4.56 3.85 -17.54
N LEU A 41 -5.55 4.72 -17.33
CA LEU A 41 -6.05 5.08 -16.00
C LEU A 41 -6.55 3.87 -15.22
N ILE A 42 -7.44 3.07 -15.82
CA ILE A 42 -8.00 1.88 -15.17
C ILE A 42 -6.88 0.90 -14.78
N LEU A 43 -5.94 0.62 -15.69
CA LEU A 43 -4.81 -0.26 -15.44
C LEU A 43 -3.90 0.28 -14.33
N GLY A 44 -3.58 1.58 -14.36
CA GLY A 44 -2.78 2.23 -13.32
C GLY A 44 -3.43 2.11 -11.94
N VAL A 45 -4.74 2.34 -11.84
CA VAL A 45 -5.51 2.20 -10.59
C VAL A 45 -5.49 0.75 -10.10
N ILE A 46 -5.73 -0.23 -10.97
CA ILE A 46 -5.70 -1.65 -10.60
C ILE A 46 -4.32 -2.04 -10.06
N VAL A 47 -3.24 -1.64 -10.74
CA VAL A 47 -1.86 -1.93 -10.32
C VAL A 47 -1.56 -1.30 -8.96
N MET A 48 -1.98 -0.05 -8.71
CA MET A 48 -1.82 0.58 -7.40
C MET A 48 -2.55 -0.18 -6.30
N ILE A 49 -3.81 -0.57 -6.54
CA ILE A 49 -4.62 -1.29 -5.54
C ILE A 49 -3.99 -2.65 -5.23
N VAL A 50 -3.70 -3.45 -6.26
CA VAL A 50 -3.12 -4.79 -6.09
C VAL A 50 -1.75 -4.71 -5.42
N GLY A 51 -0.94 -3.74 -5.81
CA GLY A 51 0.35 -3.46 -5.20
C GLY A 51 0.24 -3.12 -3.72
N ALA A 52 -0.61 -2.16 -3.36
CA ALA A 52 -0.83 -1.77 -1.98
C ALA A 52 -1.39 -2.91 -1.12
N VAL A 53 -2.35 -3.69 -1.65
CA VAL A 53 -2.87 -4.90 -0.99
C VAL A 53 -1.74 -5.90 -0.73
N THR A 54 -0.85 -6.12 -1.71
CA THR A 54 0.29 -7.03 -1.59
C THR A 54 1.26 -6.55 -0.51
N ILE A 55 1.58 -5.26 -0.47
CA ILE A 55 2.43 -4.67 0.57
C ILE A 55 1.80 -4.89 1.96
N GLY A 56 0.51 -4.58 2.11
CA GLY A 56 -0.19 -4.76 3.39
C GLY A 56 -0.23 -6.21 3.87
N TYR A 57 -0.41 -7.15 2.94
CA TYR A 57 -0.35 -8.58 3.21
C TYR A 57 1.04 -9.00 3.69
N LEU A 58 2.11 -8.60 2.99
CA LEU A 58 3.50 -8.95 3.34
C LEU A 58 3.93 -8.35 4.68
N ASN A 59 3.57 -7.10 4.95
CA ASN A 59 3.81 -6.46 6.23
C ASN A 59 3.20 -7.28 7.37
N THR A 60 1.93 -7.67 7.21
CA THR A 60 1.23 -8.50 8.20
C THR A 60 1.85 -9.89 8.34
N ALA A 61 2.30 -10.48 7.22
CA ALA A 61 2.88 -11.81 7.20
C ALA A 61 4.18 -11.94 8.00
N THR A 62 4.93 -10.85 8.14
CA THR A 62 6.19 -10.82 8.87
C THR A 62 6.03 -10.38 10.34
N ALA A 63 4.82 -10.06 10.77
CA ALA A 63 4.56 -9.66 12.15
C ALA A 63 4.53 -10.87 13.10
N SER A 64 5.30 -10.79 14.19
CA SER A 64 5.46 -11.88 15.18
C SER A 64 4.24 -12.06 16.10
N ASP A 65 3.55 -10.99 16.45
CA ASP A 65 2.50 -10.94 17.47
C ASP A 65 1.63 -9.68 17.28
N ILE A 66 0.36 -9.73 17.70
CA ILE A 66 -0.63 -8.65 17.57
C ILE A 66 -0.62 -8.03 16.15
N LYS A 67 -0.63 -8.91 15.13
CA LYS A 67 -0.37 -8.60 13.72
C LYS A 67 -1.20 -7.42 13.19
N TRP A 68 -2.47 -7.35 13.61
CA TRP A 68 -3.39 -6.25 13.25
C TRP A 68 -2.86 -4.88 13.71
N ARG A 69 -2.60 -4.73 15.01
CA ARG A 69 -2.22 -3.44 15.61
C ARG A 69 -0.87 -2.94 15.07
N LYS A 70 0.10 -3.84 14.91
CA LYS A 70 1.40 -3.50 14.35
C LYS A 70 1.29 -3.02 12.90
N SER A 71 0.50 -3.71 12.08
CA SER A 71 0.28 -3.32 10.69
C SER A 71 -0.48 -2.01 10.58
N LEU A 72 -1.48 -1.77 11.45
CA LEU A 72 -2.22 -0.52 11.49
C LEU A 72 -1.32 0.69 11.79
N ILE A 73 -0.47 0.59 12.82
CA ILE A 73 0.48 1.66 13.17
C ILE A 73 1.44 1.91 12.00
N LEU A 74 2.03 0.85 11.44
CA LEU A 74 2.94 0.93 10.31
C LEU A 74 2.29 1.64 9.10
N HIS A 75 1.09 1.19 8.70
CA HIS A 75 0.38 1.74 7.54
C HIS A 75 -0.06 3.18 7.77
N ALA A 76 -0.51 3.52 8.98
CA ALA A 76 -0.92 4.89 9.32
C ALA A 76 0.29 5.83 9.24
N THR A 77 1.43 5.43 9.82
CA THR A 77 2.68 6.20 9.73
C THR A 77 3.13 6.38 8.28
N LEU A 78 3.10 5.30 7.49
CA LEU A 78 3.55 5.35 6.09
C LEU A 78 2.65 6.25 5.23
N VAL A 79 1.33 6.09 5.34
CA VAL A 79 0.37 6.94 4.59
C VAL A 79 0.43 8.39 5.06
N PHE A 80 0.66 8.65 6.35
CA PHE A 80 0.86 10.00 6.85
C PHE A 80 2.09 10.66 6.22
N PHE A 81 3.22 9.96 6.13
CA PHE A 81 4.40 10.48 5.45
C PHE A 81 4.21 10.67 3.95
N MET A 82 3.49 9.77 3.28
CA MET A 82 3.12 9.94 1.87
C MET A 82 2.26 11.20 1.69
N PHE A 83 1.25 11.39 2.52
CA PHE A 83 0.40 12.58 2.51
C PHE A 83 1.20 13.86 2.74
N LEU A 84 2.14 13.88 3.69
CA LEU A 84 3.04 15.04 3.87
C LEU A 84 3.91 15.31 2.64
N THR A 85 4.38 14.25 1.98
CA THR A 85 5.16 14.38 0.74
C THR A 85 4.30 14.97 -0.37
N ASP A 86 3.06 14.53 -0.50
CA ASP A 86 2.10 15.05 -1.46
C ASP A 86 1.79 16.53 -1.20
N LEU A 87 1.59 16.93 0.06
CA LEU A 87 1.36 18.34 0.40
C LEU A 87 2.59 19.24 0.16
N THR A 88 3.79 18.68 0.23
CA THR A 88 5.04 19.46 0.11
C THR A 88 5.52 19.55 -1.34
N PHE A 89 5.36 18.47 -2.12
CA PHE A 89 5.94 18.33 -3.46
C PHE A 89 4.91 18.01 -4.55
N GLY A 90 3.67 17.71 -4.17
CA GLY A 90 2.60 17.41 -5.10
C GLY A 90 2.06 18.68 -5.77
N SER A 91 1.50 18.49 -6.96
CA SER A 91 0.81 19.54 -7.73
C SER A 91 -0.71 19.34 -7.76
N SER A 92 -1.22 18.36 -7.01
CA SER A 92 -2.64 18.04 -6.92
C SER A 92 -3.35 18.85 -5.85
N ASP A 93 -4.66 18.96 -5.99
CA ASP A 93 -5.51 19.60 -4.98
C ASP A 93 -5.56 18.78 -3.68
N PHE A 94 -5.64 19.49 -2.54
CA PHE A 94 -5.68 18.90 -1.20
C PHE A 94 -6.72 17.78 -1.05
N ILE A 95 -7.93 17.98 -1.57
CA ILE A 95 -9.02 17.00 -1.47
C ILE A 95 -8.65 15.71 -2.22
N PHE A 96 -8.04 15.83 -3.40
CA PHE A 96 -7.60 14.68 -4.17
C PHE A 96 -6.46 13.93 -3.47
N ASP A 97 -5.51 14.65 -2.87
CA ASP A 97 -4.44 14.04 -2.08
C ASP A 97 -4.99 13.29 -0.86
N LEU A 98 -5.97 13.87 -0.18
CA LEU A 98 -6.63 13.24 0.96
C LEU A 98 -7.33 11.93 0.56
N PHE A 99 -8.16 11.96 -0.49
CA PHE A 99 -8.86 10.76 -0.96
C PHE A 99 -7.90 9.67 -1.45
N ARG A 100 -6.82 10.05 -2.16
CA ARG A 100 -5.79 9.11 -2.61
C ARG A 100 -5.15 8.41 -1.41
N ASN A 101 -4.74 9.16 -0.39
CA ASN A 101 -4.07 8.60 0.79
C ASN A 101 -5.02 7.73 1.63
N ILE A 102 -6.28 8.13 1.79
CA ILE A 102 -7.30 7.28 2.43
C ILE A 102 -7.49 5.98 1.64
N GLY A 103 -7.59 6.06 0.31
CA GLY A 103 -7.73 4.88 -0.56
C GLY A 103 -6.54 3.93 -0.43
N LEU A 104 -5.32 4.46 -0.41
CA LEU A 104 -4.10 3.68 -0.19
C LEU A 104 -4.10 3.01 1.19
N PHE A 105 -4.51 3.72 2.24
CA PHE A 105 -4.64 3.15 3.58
C PHE A 105 -5.63 1.99 3.59
N VAL A 106 -6.81 2.15 2.98
CA VAL A 106 -7.82 1.09 2.87
C VAL A 106 -7.25 -0.12 2.12
N ALA A 107 -6.57 0.08 1.00
CA ALA A 107 -5.96 -1.02 0.24
C ALA A 107 -4.91 -1.79 1.06
N LEU A 108 -4.07 -1.07 1.82
CA LEU A 108 -3.13 -1.69 2.76
C LEU A 108 -3.86 -2.53 3.82
N GLN A 109 -4.97 -2.04 4.39
CA GLN A 109 -5.76 -2.80 5.38
C GLN A 109 -6.48 -4.02 4.78
N ILE A 110 -6.90 -3.97 3.52
CA ILE A 110 -7.42 -5.15 2.81
C ILE A 110 -6.35 -6.25 2.74
N GLY A 111 -5.09 -5.90 2.48
CA GLY A 111 -3.97 -6.83 2.55
C GLY A 111 -3.84 -7.54 3.90
N VAL A 112 -4.00 -6.77 4.99
CA VAL A 112 -4.02 -7.31 6.37
C VAL A 112 -5.17 -8.30 6.55
N LEU A 113 -6.38 -7.93 6.13
CA LEU A 113 -7.57 -8.77 6.24
C LEU A 113 -7.39 -10.11 5.51
N ILE A 114 -6.91 -10.08 4.26
CA ILE A 114 -6.65 -11.27 3.45
C ILE A 114 -5.68 -12.20 4.17
N TYR A 115 -4.59 -11.66 4.72
CA TYR A 115 -3.63 -12.46 5.48
C TYR A 115 -4.28 -13.10 6.70
N GLN A 116 -5.05 -12.35 7.48
CA GLN A 116 -5.69 -12.87 8.69
C GLN A 116 -6.70 -13.99 8.40
N ILE A 117 -7.49 -13.86 7.34
CA ILE A 117 -8.42 -14.90 6.91
C ILE A 117 -7.65 -16.17 6.55
N ARG A 118 -6.56 -16.04 5.79
CA ARG A 118 -5.68 -17.17 5.43
C ARG A 118 -5.06 -17.83 6.67
N ASP A 119 -4.52 -17.04 7.58
CA ASP A 119 -3.85 -17.51 8.80
C ASP A 119 -4.84 -18.26 9.72
N ARG A 120 -6.06 -17.73 9.88
CA ARG A 120 -7.12 -18.43 10.65
C ARG A 120 -7.52 -19.76 10.02
N LYS A 121 -7.69 -19.82 8.69
CA LYS A 121 -8.01 -21.07 8.00
C LYS A 121 -6.91 -22.12 8.14
N ALA A 122 -5.64 -21.71 8.23
CA ALA A 122 -4.53 -22.63 8.46
C ALA A 122 -4.53 -23.24 9.88
N LEU A 123 -5.10 -22.55 10.86
CA LEU A 123 -5.18 -23.01 12.26
C LEU A 123 -6.40 -23.89 12.55
N VAL A 124 -7.40 -23.89 11.67
CA VAL A 124 -8.60 -24.74 11.75
C VAL A 124 -8.68 -25.56 10.46
N PRO A 125 -7.86 -26.63 10.32
CA PRO A 125 -8.00 -27.53 9.19
C PRO A 125 -9.36 -28.24 9.30
N ASN A 126 -10.16 -28.15 8.23
CA ASN A 126 -11.41 -28.91 8.10
C ASN A 126 -11.15 -30.42 8.18
#